data_AF-A0A428DP41-F1
#
_entry.id   AF-A0A428DP41-F1
#
_cell.length_a   1.000
_cell.length_b   1.000
_cell.length_c   1.000
_cell.angle_alpha   90.00
_cell.angle_beta   90.00
_cell.angle_gamma   90.00
#
_symmetry.space_group_name_H-M   'P 1'
#
loop_
_entity.id
_entity.type
_entity.pdbx_description
1 polymer ?
#
loop_
_entity_poly.entity_id
_entity_poly.type
_entity_poly.pdbx_seq_one_letter_code
_entity_poly.pdbx_strand_id
1 'polypeptide(L)'
;MLYHYLNTARTQMNKYLSGNKVKPKKYFYALRPILACRWIEKYHSVPPILFDDLVKELLPGEMKEHVSRLLDTKVKGPEGMEIDPIMPIQYYIIKNIKELNAYVQSVREEKKEWEALNQFFLEELGHD
;
A
#
# COMPACT_ATOMS: atom_id res chain seq x y z
N MET A 1 10.50 -0.90 6.17
CA MET A 1 10.05 -0.99 4.76
C MET A 1 8.56 -0.70 4.59
N LEU A 2 7.64 -1.41 5.27
CA LEU A 2 6.18 -1.17 5.19
C LEU A 2 5.75 0.29 5.42
N TYR A 3 6.27 0.94 6.47
CA TYR A 3 5.97 2.35 6.76
C TYR A 3 6.38 3.31 5.61
N HIS A 4 7.49 3.01 4.93
CA HIS A 4 7.95 3.81 3.80
C HIS A 4 6.98 3.71 2.62
N TYR A 5 6.62 2.49 2.21
CA TYR A 5 5.64 2.26 1.14
C TYR A 5 4.28 2.86 1.47
N LEU A 6 3.80 2.71 2.71
CA LEU A 6 2.52 3.27 3.14
C LEU A 6 2.52 4.81 3.06
N ASN A 7 3.60 5.47 3.49
CA ASN A 7 3.73 6.92 3.36
C ASN A 7 3.78 7.35 1.89
N THR A 8 4.49 6.61 1.03
CA THR A 8 4.47 6.89 -0.42
C THR A 8 3.06 6.80 -0.98
N ALA A 9 2.29 5.76 -0.64
CA ALA A 9 0.91 5.60 -1.10
C ALA A 9 0.02 6.77 -0.64
N ARG A 10 0.13 7.19 0.63
CA ARG A 10 -0.58 8.36 1.20
C ARG A 10 -0.25 9.64 0.45
N THR A 11 1.03 9.91 0.22
CA THR A 11 1.46 11.10 -0.52
C THR A 11 0.91 11.08 -1.95
N GLN A 12 0.93 9.93 -2.64
CA GLN A 12 0.38 9.83 -3.98
C GLN A 12 -1.13 10.07 -4.00
N MET A 13 -1.87 9.47 -3.07
CA MET A 13 -3.31 9.67 -2.93
C MET A 13 -3.64 11.15 -2.73
N ASN A 14 -3.07 11.77 -1.70
CA ASN A 14 -3.38 13.15 -1.33
C ASN A 14 -2.95 14.17 -2.39
N LYS A 15 -1.79 13.96 -3.04
CA LYS A 15 -1.22 14.93 -3.98
C LYS A 15 -1.77 14.82 -5.39
N TYR A 16 -2.14 13.61 -5.82
CA TYR A 16 -2.41 13.35 -7.23
C TYR A 16 -3.77 12.72 -7.53
N LEU A 17 -4.46 12.15 -6.54
CA LEU A 17 -5.73 11.47 -6.76
C LEU A 17 -6.94 12.24 -6.20
N SER A 18 -6.75 13.24 -5.34
CA SER A 18 -7.84 14.03 -4.72
C SER A 18 -8.44 15.14 -5.61
N GLY A 19 -8.01 15.28 -6.87
CA GLY A 19 -8.47 16.33 -7.78
C GLY A 19 -9.60 15.89 -8.72
N ASN A 20 -10.23 16.85 -9.40
CA ASN A 20 -11.30 16.60 -10.38
C ASN A 20 -10.79 15.94 -11.68
N LYS A 21 -9.50 16.03 -11.95
CA LYS A 21 -8.82 15.40 -13.09
C LYS A 21 -7.55 14.73 -12.61
N VAL A 22 -7.31 13.52 -13.09
CA VAL A 22 -6.22 12.67 -12.61
C VAL A 22 -5.51 12.02 -13.78
N LYS A 23 -4.17 12.03 -13.75
CA LYS A 23 -3.36 11.32 -14.74
C LYS A 23 -3.40 9.80 -14.47
N PRO A 24 -3.73 8.94 -15.45
CA PRO A 24 -3.78 7.49 -15.27
C PRO A 24 -2.54 6.90 -14.60
N LYS A 25 -1.34 7.39 -14.97
CA LYS A 25 -0.06 6.94 -14.38
C LYS A 25 0.03 7.07 -12.85
N LYS A 26 -0.68 8.04 -12.26
CA LYS A 26 -0.64 8.32 -10.81
C LYS A 26 -1.35 7.26 -9.98
N TYR A 27 -2.38 6.61 -10.54
CA TYR A 27 -3.01 5.47 -9.89
C TYR A 27 -2.01 4.32 -9.70
N PHE A 28 -1.16 4.04 -10.69
CA PHE A 28 -0.13 2.99 -10.57
C PHE A 28 0.91 3.32 -9.51
N TYR A 29 1.27 4.60 -9.35
CA TYR A 29 2.18 5.04 -8.29
C TYR A 29 1.57 4.91 -6.89
N ALA A 30 0.25 4.92 -6.75
CA ALA A 30 -0.43 4.66 -5.48
C ALA A 30 -0.72 3.16 -5.26
N LEU A 31 -1.14 2.43 -6.30
CA LEU A 31 -1.45 1.01 -6.22
C LEU A 31 -0.19 0.16 -5.95
N ARG A 32 0.92 0.43 -6.64
CA ARG A 32 2.15 -0.34 -6.47
C ARG A 32 2.65 -0.40 -5.01
N PRO A 33 2.79 0.71 -4.26
CA PRO A 33 3.17 0.63 -2.85
C PRO A 33 2.10 -0.03 -1.97
N ILE A 34 0.81 0.11 -2.28
CA ILE A 34 -0.26 -0.59 -1.54
C ILE A 34 -0.13 -2.10 -1.70
N LEU A 35 0.03 -2.58 -2.93
CA LEU A 35 0.19 -4.01 -3.19
C LEU A 35 1.52 -4.54 -2.64
N ALA A 36 2.59 -3.74 -2.68
CA ALA A 36 3.85 -4.08 -2.04
C ALA A 36 3.68 -4.25 -0.51
N CYS A 37 2.94 -3.35 0.14
CA CYS A 37 2.62 -3.50 1.57
C CYS A 37 1.82 -4.79 1.83
N ARG A 38 0.78 -5.06 1.04
CA ARG A 38 -0.04 -6.28 1.15
C ARG A 38 0.76 -7.56 0.92
N TRP A 39 1.73 -7.52 0.01
CA TRP A 39 2.64 -8.64 -0.20
C TRP A 39 3.47 -8.92 1.05
N ILE A 40 4.07 -7.88 1.63
CA ILE A 40 4.91 -8.03 2.83
C ILE A 40 4.07 -8.51 4.02
N GLU A 41 2.86 -7.99 4.18
CA GLU A 41 1.91 -8.45 5.21
C GLU A 41 1.56 -9.93 5.03
N LYS A 42 1.23 -10.37 3.81
CA LYS A 42 0.81 -11.75 3.53
C LYS A 42 1.97 -12.76 3.56
N TYR A 43 3.12 -12.39 3.00
CA TYR A 43 4.21 -13.32 2.68
C TYR A 43 5.50 -13.08 3.46
N HIS A 44 5.59 -12.01 4.25
CA HIS A 44 6.79 -11.66 5.02
C HIS A 44 8.08 -11.63 4.17
N SER A 45 7.94 -11.31 2.88
CA SER A 45 9.02 -11.34 1.90
C SER A 45 9.02 -10.10 1.00
N VAL A 46 10.07 -9.96 0.20
CA VAL A 46 10.20 -8.85 -0.75
C VAL A 46 9.17 -9.01 -1.89
N PRO A 47 8.41 -7.95 -2.23
CA PRO A 47 7.43 -8.02 -3.31
C PRO A 47 8.09 -8.20 -4.68
N PRO A 48 7.41 -8.87 -5.63
CA PRO A 48 7.88 -8.98 -7.00
C PRO A 48 8.00 -7.61 -7.69
N ILE A 49 8.93 -7.53 -8.64
CA ILE A 49 9.20 -6.31 -9.42
C ILE A 49 8.06 -6.02 -10.40
N LEU A 50 7.44 -7.08 -10.94
CA LEU A 50 6.36 -6.95 -11.92
C LEU A 50 5.06 -6.54 -11.22
N PHE A 51 4.42 -5.50 -11.73
CA PHE A 51 3.15 -5.04 -11.20
C PHE A 51 2.01 -6.03 -11.46
N ASP A 52 2.06 -6.73 -12.60
CA ASP A 52 1.03 -7.69 -12.97
C ASP A 52 1.00 -8.89 -12.02
N ASP A 53 2.15 -9.32 -11.51
CA ASP A 53 2.23 -10.36 -10.48
C ASP A 53 1.52 -9.92 -9.19
N LEU A 54 1.75 -8.67 -8.77
CA LEU A 54 1.06 -8.08 -7.61
C LEU A 54 -0.46 -8.01 -7.84
N VAL A 55 -0.89 -7.60 -9.03
CA VAL A 55 -2.33 -7.49 -9.35
C VAL A 55 -2.99 -8.86 -9.40
N LYS A 56 -2.35 -9.85 -10.03
CA LYS A 56 -2.89 -11.19 -10.16
C LYS A 56 -3.12 -11.83 -8.79
N GLU A 57 -2.17 -11.64 -7.88
CA GLU A 57 -2.12 -12.28 -6.57
C GLU A 57 -2.96 -11.56 -5.50
N LEU A 58 -2.93 -10.23 -5.47
CA LEU A 58 -3.43 -9.46 -4.33
C LEU A 58 -4.70 -8.67 -4.62
N LEU A 59 -5.02 -8.42 -5.89
CA LEU A 59 -6.17 -7.60 -6.24
C LEU A 59 -7.46 -8.44 -6.22
N PRO A 60 -8.53 -8.01 -5.52
CA PRO A 60 -9.83 -8.67 -5.59
C PRO A 60 -10.38 -8.70 -7.03
N GLY A 61 -11.19 -9.71 -7.35
CA GLY A 61 -11.77 -9.89 -8.69
C GLY A 61 -12.50 -8.65 -9.22
N GLU A 62 -13.32 -8.02 -8.37
CA GLU A 62 -14.02 -6.76 -8.68
C GLU A 62 -13.07 -5.60 -9.05
N MET A 63 -11.86 -5.58 -8.48
CA MET A 63 -10.88 -4.52 -8.75
C MET A 63 -10.01 -4.79 -9.97
N LYS A 64 -9.88 -6.07 -10.39
CA LYS A 64 -9.06 -6.44 -11.56
C LYS A 64 -9.57 -5.78 -12.83
N GLU A 65 -10.89 -5.73 -13.01
CA GLU A 65 -11.47 -5.09 -14.19
C GLU A 65 -11.18 -3.57 -14.22
N HIS A 66 -11.35 -2.88 -13.09
CA HIS A 66 -11.04 -1.45 -12.99
C HIS A 66 -9.58 -1.13 -13.30
N VAL A 67 -8.65 -1.94 -12.77
CA VAL A 67 -7.21 -1.75 -13.03
C VAL A 67 -6.84 -2.12 -14.47
N SER A 68 -7.47 -3.14 -15.05
CA SER A 68 -7.27 -3.50 -16.46
C SER A 68 -7.74 -2.38 -17.40
N ARG A 69 -8.91 -1.79 -17.15
CA ARG A 69 -9.40 -0.65 -17.93
C ARG A 69 -8.49 0.58 -17.77
N LEU A 70 -8.00 0.84 -16.56
CA LEU A 70 -7.02 1.90 -16.31
C LEU A 70 -5.71 1.69 -17.08
N LEU A 71 -5.23 0.45 -17.17
CA LEU A 71 -4.05 0.08 -17.98
C LEU A 71 -4.28 0.36 -19.46
N ASP A 72 -5.42 -0.06 -19.99
CA ASP A 72 -5.78 0.16 -21.39
C ASP A 72 -5.85 1.66 -21.72
N THR A 73 -6.51 2.46 -20.87
CA THR A 73 -6.56 3.91 -20.98
C THR A 73 -5.17 4.55 -20.94
N LYS A 74 -4.28 4.06 -20.08
CA LYS A 74 -2.90 4.58 -19.98
C LYS A 74 -2.09 4.27 -21.25
N VAL A 75 -2.27 3.09 -21.85
CA VAL A 75 -1.52 2.65 -23.03
C VAL A 75 -2.02 3.34 -24.30
N LYS A 76 -3.34 3.49 -24.46
CA LYS A 76 -3.95 4.10 -25.64
C LYS A 76 -4.02 5.62 -25.58
N GLY A 77 -3.98 6.20 -24.38
CA GLY A 77 -4.08 7.63 -24.17
C GLY A 77 -2.81 8.39 -24.59
N PRO A 78 -2.93 9.63 -25.06
CA PRO A 78 -1.78 10.49 -25.34
C PRO A 78 -1.03 10.82 -24.05
N GLU A 79 0.26 11.15 -24.19
CA GLU A 79 1.09 11.52 -23.04
C GLU A 79 0.50 12.77 -22.34
N GLY A 80 0.31 12.67 -21.03
CA GLY A 80 -0.22 13.76 -20.22
C GLY A 80 -1.75 13.82 -20.10
N MET A 81 -2.49 12.92 -20.77
CA MET A 81 -3.94 12.77 -20.62
C MET A 81 -4.38 12.73 -19.15
N GLU A 82 -5.48 13.43 -18.87
CA GLU A 82 -6.17 13.39 -17.58
C GLU A 82 -7.58 12.84 -17.77
N ILE A 83 -8.01 12.03 -16.80
CA ILE A 83 -9.33 11.41 -16.77
C ILE A 83 -10.08 11.84 -15.52
N ASP A 84 -11.39 11.64 -15.52
CA ASP A 84 -12.17 11.77 -14.30
C ASP A 84 -11.74 10.71 -13.26
N PRO A 85 -11.88 11.01 -11.96
CA PRO A 85 -11.60 10.08 -10.88
C PRO A 85 -12.26 8.71 -11.06
N ILE A 86 -11.46 7.65 -10.96
CA ILE A 86 -11.96 6.27 -10.93
C ILE A 86 -12.26 5.93 -9.46
N MET A 87 -13.45 6.30 -9.01
CA MET A 87 -13.86 6.19 -7.61
C MET A 87 -13.63 4.79 -7.00
N PRO A 88 -13.94 3.66 -7.68
CA PRO A 88 -13.65 2.33 -7.13
C PRO A 88 -12.16 2.14 -6.75
N ILE A 89 -11.24 2.60 -7.59
CA ILE A 89 -9.79 2.49 -7.33
C ILE A 89 -9.38 3.43 -6.18
N GLN A 90 -9.93 4.64 -6.13
CA GLN A 90 -9.65 5.57 -5.05
C GLN A 90 -10.10 5.04 -3.70
N TYR A 91 -11.34 4.54 -3.61
CA TYR A 91 -11.85 3.93 -2.39
C TYR A 91 -11.02 2.73 -1.96
N TYR A 92 -10.64 1.88 -2.91
CA TYR A 92 -9.73 0.76 -2.64
C TYR A 92 -8.40 1.26 -2.03
N ILE A 93 -7.78 2.28 -2.60
CA ILE A 93 -6.52 2.85 -2.08
C ILE A 93 -6.72 3.41 -0.67
N ILE A 94 -7.74 4.23 -0.45
CA ILE A 94 -8.03 4.85 0.87
C ILE A 94 -8.26 3.78 1.93
N LYS A 95 -9.09 2.78 1.62
CA LYS A 95 -9.40 1.66 2.51
C LYS A 95 -8.11 0.92 2.90
N ASN A 96 -7.29 0.55 1.92
CA ASN A 96 -6.04 -0.17 2.18
C ASN A 96 -5.04 0.68 2.98
N ILE A 97 -4.94 1.99 2.73
CA ILE A 97 -4.11 2.89 3.53
C ILE A 97 -4.52 2.85 5.01
N LYS A 98 -5.83 2.87 5.29
CA LYS A 98 -6.35 2.83 6.66
C LYS A 98 -6.02 1.50 7.33
N GLU A 99 -6.32 0.39 6.66
CA GLU A 99 -6.11 -0.97 7.19
C GLU A 99 -4.61 -1.26 7.43
N LEU A 100 -3.76 -0.97 6.45
CA LEU A 100 -2.31 -1.16 6.57
C LEU A 100 -1.69 -0.29 7.66
N ASN A 101 -2.25 0.91 7.90
CA ASN A 101 -1.77 1.74 9.00
C ASN A 101 -2.08 1.14 10.37
N ALA A 102 -3.28 0.60 10.53
CA ALA A 102 -3.68 -0.08 11.75
C ALA A 102 -2.79 -1.30 12.01
N TYR A 103 -2.55 -2.12 10.97
CA TYR A 103 -1.61 -3.24 11.03
C TYR A 103 -0.18 -2.81 11.43
N VAL A 104 0.35 -1.75 10.82
CA VAL A 104 1.68 -1.26 11.16
C VAL A 104 1.75 -0.72 12.60
N GLN A 105 0.66 -0.14 13.12
CA GLN A 105 0.60 0.27 14.52
C GLN A 105 0.60 -0.93 15.47
N SER A 106 -0.24 -1.95 15.21
CA SER A 106 -0.34 -3.11 16.09
C SER A 106 0.99 -3.89 16.17
N VAL A 107 1.66 -4.10 15.04
CA VAL A 107 2.98 -4.78 15.00
C VAL A 107 4.05 -3.99 15.78
N ARG A 108 3.97 -2.65 15.76
CA ARG A 108 4.90 -1.81 16.52
C ARG A 108 4.62 -1.81 18.01
N GLU A 109 3.35 -1.90 18.41
CA GLU A 109 2.95 -1.98 19.82
C GLU A 109 3.40 -3.32 20.41
N GLU A 110 3.13 -4.43 19.73
CA GLU A 110 3.57 -5.77 20.15
C GLU A 110 5.10 -5.84 20.31
N LYS A 111 5.86 -5.28 19.34
CA LYS A 111 7.33 -5.24 19.44
C LYS A 111 7.83 -4.47 20.66
N LYS A 112 7.17 -3.35 21.00
CA LYS A 112 7.53 -2.55 22.18
C LYS A 112 7.24 -3.30 23.48
N GLU A 113 6.12 -4.01 23.55
CA GLU A 113 5.78 -4.82 24.73
C GLU A 113 6.81 -5.93 24.96
N TRP A 114 7.22 -6.64 23.90
CA TRP A 114 8.30 -7.63 23.98
C TRP A 114 9.65 -7.03 24.38
N GLU A 115 10.01 -5.86 23.87
CA GLU A 115 11.25 -5.17 24.26
C GLU A 115 11.21 -4.76 25.74
N ALA A 116 10.08 -4.26 26.24
CA ALA A 116 9.92 -3.91 27.65
C ALA A 116 9.97 -5.14 28.56
N LEU A 117 9.36 -6.25 28.15
CA LEU A 117 9.41 -7.51 28.88
C LEU A 117 10.83 -8.09 28.94
N ASN A 118 11.55 -8.09 27.81
CA ASN A 118 12.96 -8.51 27.78
C ASN A 118 13.84 -7.64 28.67
N GLN A 119 13.61 -6.33 28.70
CA GLN A 119 14.34 -5.41 29.56
C GLN A 119 14.10 -5.72 31.04
N PHE A 120 12.86 -5.99 31.44
CA PHE A 120 12.52 -6.42 32.80
C PHE A 120 13.26 -7.71 33.20
N PHE A 121 13.25 -8.73 32.33
CA PHE A 121 13.98 -9.98 32.61
C PHE A 121 15.49 -9.78 32.73
N LEU A 122 16.09 -8.90 31.91
CA LEU A 122 17.52 -8.60 31.97
C LEU A 122 17.91 -7.87 33.26
N GLU A 123 17.03 -7.00 33.79
CA GLU A 123 17.23 -6.32 35.06
C GLU A 123 17.20 -7.32 36.22
N GLU A 124 16.19 -8.18 36.31
CA GLU A 124 16.09 -9.20 37.38
C GLU A 124 17.25 -10.22 37.38
N LEU A 125 17.80 -10.56 36.21
CA LEU A 125 18.96 -11.47 36.08
C LEU A 125 20.31 -10.79 36.35
N GLY A 126 20.36 -9.46 36.42
CA GLY A 126 21.56 -8.68 36.70
C GLY A 126 21.78 -8.35 38.18
N HIS A 127 20.86 -8.78 39.05
CA HIS A 127 20.94 -8.65 40.50
C HIS A 127 21.44 -9.96 41.13
N ASP A 128 22.75 -10.22 41.06
CA ASP A 128 23.52 -11.14 41.92
C ASP A 128 24.81 -10.45 42.41
#